data_AF-U5QGN7-F1
#
_entry.id   AF-U5QGN7-F1
#
_cell.length_a   1.000
_cell.length_b   1.000
_cell.length_c   1.000
_cell.angle_alpha   90.00
_cell.angle_beta   90.00
_cell.angle_gamma   90.00
#
_symmetry.space_group_name_H-M   'P 1'
#
loop_
_entity.id
_entity.type
_entity.pdbx_description
1 polymer ?
#
loop_
_entity_poly.entity_id
_entity_poly.type
_entity_poly.pdbx_seq_one_letter_code
_entity_poly.pdbx_strand_id
1 'polypeptide(L)'
;MESHPSDGPVEIVLGIPGHWPEPDAIGQAILSQSERLFFAGSMLIDSGTDSTLQLDVADHDPQLQRAFELSASTPHDPQLLKAIGSHTYALYLIGAGGSLDAAQNMMSTAIELLDAGGLAVKVESSGLSHSAERWRELAERRGVLALLESYVTLVRSEEQFYTCGMHNLGVRDLAIPGHLSPEQAAIALQGFSQYLLLQNPSLSDGDTFSPGPQFPTYRLVAEPCTLYPEGDLLYNPFGWWRLLPA
;
A
#
# COMPACT_ATOMS: atom_id res chain seq x y z
N MET A 1 13.40 -26.98 9.69
CA MET A 1 12.01 -27.28 9.32
C MET A 1 11.40 -25.93 9.04
N GLU A 2 11.55 -25.47 7.81
CA GLU A 2 11.11 -24.15 7.36
C GLU A 2 9.58 -24.14 7.41
N SER A 3 9.02 -23.32 8.29
CA SER A 3 7.59 -23.04 8.27
C SER A 3 7.33 -22.14 7.06
N HIS A 4 6.77 -22.71 6.01
CA HIS A 4 6.17 -21.93 4.94
C HIS A 4 5.11 -20.99 5.57
N PRO A 5 5.12 -19.68 5.27
CA PRO A 5 4.03 -18.79 5.65
C PRO A 5 2.71 -19.26 5.00
N SER A 6 1.57 -18.92 5.61
CA SER A 6 0.24 -19.38 5.18
C SER A 6 -0.03 -19.05 3.71
N ASP A 7 -0.54 -20.03 2.96
CA ASP A 7 -0.81 -20.02 1.50
C ASP A 7 -1.99 -19.11 1.07
N GLY A 8 -2.36 -18.11 1.86
CA GLY A 8 -3.36 -17.13 1.46
C GLY A 8 -2.79 -16.15 0.43
N PRO A 9 -3.48 -15.86 -0.69
CA PRO A 9 -3.00 -14.86 -1.65
C PRO A 9 -2.96 -13.49 -0.97
N VAL A 10 -1.84 -12.77 -1.12
CA VAL A 10 -1.76 -11.36 -0.71
C VAL A 10 -2.61 -10.53 -1.67
N GLU A 11 -3.44 -9.65 -1.13
CA GLU A 11 -4.29 -8.74 -1.91
C GLU A 11 -3.89 -7.29 -1.67
N ILE A 12 -3.88 -6.50 -2.75
CA ILE A 12 -3.85 -5.05 -2.69
C ILE A 12 -5.27 -4.56 -2.90
N VAL A 13 -5.75 -3.70 -2.01
CA VAL A 13 -7.05 -3.04 -2.13
C VAL A 13 -6.86 -1.53 -2.17
N LEU A 14 -7.36 -0.90 -3.24
CA LEU A 14 -7.29 0.54 -3.46
C LEU A 14 -8.69 1.15 -3.48
N GLY A 15 -8.98 2.03 -2.53
CA GLY A 15 -10.18 2.86 -2.48
C GLY A 15 -10.01 4.15 -3.29
N ILE A 16 -10.90 4.40 -4.25
CA ILE A 16 -10.82 5.52 -5.19
C ILE A 16 -12.19 6.23 -5.24
N PRO A 17 -12.40 7.29 -4.44
CA PRO A 17 -13.64 8.06 -4.46
C PRO A 17 -13.78 8.94 -5.70
N GLY A 18 -15.02 9.21 -6.13
CA GLY A 18 -15.33 10.12 -7.24
C GLY A 18 -16.76 10.62 -7.25
N HIS A 19 -17.06 11.53 -8.18
CA HIS A 19 -18.38 12.18 -8.36
C HIS A 19 -19.14 11.64 -9.57
N TRP A 20 -19.12 10.34 -9.80
CA TRP A 20 -19.94 9.73 -10.85
C TRP A 20 -21.43 9.91 -10.51
N PRO A 21 -22.29 10.34 -11.45
CA PRO A 21 -23.69 10.65 -11.13
C PRO A 21 -24.53 9.41 -10.82
N GLU A 22 -24.18 8.27 -11.40
CA GLU A 22 -24.85 6.98 -11.25
C GLU A 22 -23.85 5.83 -11.53
N PRO A 23 -24.11 4.59 -11.10
CA PRO A 23 -23.15 3.50 -11.24
C PRO A 23 -22.78 3.19 -12.70
N ASP A 24 -23.75 3.28 -13.62
CA ASP A 24 -23.53 3.03 -15.05
C ASP A 24 -22.54 4.04 -15.68
N ALA A 25 -22.44 5.25 -15.11
CA ALA A 25 -21.51 6.27 -15.58
C ALA A 25 -20.04 5.91 -15.31
N ILE A 26 -19.75 5.02 -14.35
CA ILE A 26 -18.38 4.55 -14.04
C ILE A 26 -17.83 3.76 -15.23
N GLY A 27 -18.59 2.78 -15.73
CA GLY A 27 -18.18 1.97 -16.88
C GLY A 27 -17.97 2.81 -18.14
N GLN A 28 -18.85 3.79 -18.38
CA GLN A 28 -18.68 4.73 -19.50
C GLN A 28 -17.44 5.60 -19.33
N ALA A 29 -17.16 6.10 -18.13
CA ALA A 29 -15.97 6.89 -17.86
C ALA A 29 -14.69 6.09 -18.09
N ILE A 30 -14.61 4.84 -17.58
CA ILE A 30 -13.47 3.94 -17.81
C ILE A 30 -13.25 3.70 -19.30
N LEU A 31 -14.29 3.31 -20.04
CA LEU A 31 -14.21 3.07 -21.49
C LEU A 31 -13.80 4.31 -22.29
N SER A 32 -14.14 5.51 -21.80
CA SER A 32 -13.79 6.77 -22.46
C SER A 32 -12.34 7.20 -22.25
N GLN A 33 -11.69 6.73 -21.18
CA GLN A 33 -10.34 7.11 -20.79
C GLN A 33 -9.30 6.01 -21.05
N SER A 34 -9.74 4.77 -21.18
CA SER A 34 -8.87 3.61 -21.34
C SER A 34 -9.24 2.78 -22.55
N GLU A 35 -8.22 2.46 -23.37
CA GLU A 35 -8.32 1.44 -24.42
C GLU A 35 -7.99 0.02 -23.88
N ARG A 36 -7.56 -0.07 -22.63
CA ARG A 36 -7.02 -1.27 -21.98
C ARG A 36 -8.00 -1.92 -21.01
N LEU A 37 -8.78 -1.10 -20.31
CA LEU A 37 -9.63 -1.52 -19.21
C LEU A 37 -11.08 -1.65 -19.65
N PHE A 38 -11.66 -2.79 -19.34
CA PHE A 38 -13.07 -3.08 -19.62
C PHE A 38 -13.77 -3.47 -18.33
N PHE A 39 -14.74 -2.66 -17.92
CA PHE A 39 -15.53 -2.93 -16.72
C PHE A 39 -16.80 -3.72 -17.08
N ALA A 40 -16.96 -4.89 -16.47
CA ALA A 40 -18.09 -5.79 -16.70
C ALA A 40 -18.60 -6.37 -15.38
N GLY A 41 -19.75 -5.86 -14.90
CA GLY A 41 -20.33 -6.28 -13.63
C GLY A 41 -19.47 -5.80 -12.46
N SER A 42 -18.70 -6.70 -11.84
CA SER A 42 -17.75 -6.42 -10.76
C SER A 42 -16.29 -6.73 -11.15
N MET A 43 -16.04 -7.03 -12.42
CA MET A 43 -14.71 -7.36 -12.93
C MET A 43 -14.18 -6.24 -13.81
N LEU A 44 -12.91 -5.91 -13.62
CA LEU A 44 -12.14 -5.03 -14.47
C LEU A 44 -11.13 -5.89 -15.24
N ILE A 45 -11.41 -6.08 -16.52
CA ILE A 45 -10.53 -6.84 -17.42
C ILE A 45 -9.46 -5.88 -17.94
N ASP A 46 -8.22 -6.27 -17.78
CA ASP A 46 -7.05 -5.54 -18.24
C ASP A 46 -6.41 -6.28 -19.42
N SER A 47 -6.73 -5.85 -20.63
CA SER A 47 -6.23 -6.49 -21.85
C SER A 47 -4.73 -6.26 -22.08
N GLY A 48 -4.10 -5.33 -21.35
CA GLY A 48 -2.67 -5.04 -21.47
C GLY A 48 -1.80 -6.05 -20.72
N THR A 49 -2.32 -6.60 -19.62
CA THR A 49 -1.61 -7.60 -18.80
C THR A 49 -2.24 -8.98 -18.85
N ASP A 50 -3.36 -9.15 -19.59
CA ASP A 50 -4.17 -10.37 -19.60
C ASP A 50 -4.62 -10.78 -18.18
N SER A 51 -4.88 -9.79 -17.34
CA SER A 51 -5.32 -9.98 -15.96
C SER A 51 -6.77 -9.54 -15.76
N THR A 52 -7.40 -10.13 -14.75
CA THR A 52 -8.73 -9.73 -14.31
C THR A 52 -8.63 -9.29 -12.86
N LEU A 53 -9.06 -8.08 -12.60
CA LEU A 53 -9.12 -7.46 -11.28
C LEU A 53 -10.59 -7.39 -10.86
N GLN A 54 -10.84 -7.33 -9.56
CA GLN A 54 -12.18 -7.02 -9.05
C GLN A 54 -12.29 -5.51 -8.84
N LEU A 55 -13.45 -4.96 -9.16
CA LEU A 55 -13.77 -3.55 -8.96
C LEU A 55 -15.16 -3.48 -8.33
N ASP A 56 -15.19 -3.29 -7.02
CA ASP A 56 -16.45 -3.12 -6.28
C ASP A 56 -16.82 -1.64 -6.25
N VAL A 57 -18.11 -1.36 -6.43
CA VAL A 57 -18.66 0.00 -6.36
C VAL A 57 -19.46 0.13 -5.07
N ALA A 58 -19.04 1.04 -4.20
CA ALA A 58 -19.76 1.39 -2.99
C ALA A 58 -20.42 2.77 -3.14
N ASP A 59 -21.58 2.92 -2.52
CA ASP A 59 -22.24 4.22 -2.35
C ASP A 59 -21.42 5.14 -1.43
N HIS A 60 -21.85 6.40 -1.35
CA HIS A 60 -21.27 7.42 -0.47
C HIS A 60 -21.01 6.93 0.96
N ASP A 61 -19.77 7.03 1.41
CA ASP A 61 -19.36 6.79 2.80
C ASP A 61 -19.09 8.12 3.54
N PRO A 62 -19.91 8.49 4.55
CA PRO A 62 -19.72 9.72 5.31
C PRO A 62 -18.41 9.77 6.13
N GLN A 63 -17.74 8.62 6.34
CA GLN A 63 -16.48 8.55 7.08
C GLN A 63 -15.25 8.69 6.18
N LEU A 64 -15.41 8.63 4.85
CA LEU A 64 -14.28 8.54 3.94
C LEU A 64 -13.36 9.77 3.97
N GLN A 65 -13.93 10.99 4.10
CA GLN A 65 -13.13 12.20 4.29
C GLN A 65 -12.20 12.06 5.50
N ARG A 66 -12.75 11.59 6.63
CA ARG A 66 -11.99 11.43 7.87
C ARG A 66 -10.92 10.36 7.73
N ALA A 67 -11.21 9.28 6.99
CA ALA A 67 -10.24 8.25 6.69
C ALA A 67 -9.03 8.85 5.93
N PHE A 68 -9.26 9.63 4.88
CA PHE A 68 -8.20 10.31 4.12
C PHE A 68 -7.40 11.32 4.95
N GLU A 69 -8.03 12.07 5.86
CA GLU A 69 -7.33 12.96 6.79
C GLU A 69 -6.32 12.23 7.69
N LEU A 70 -6.64 11.00 8.08
CA LEU A 70 -5.85 10.21 9.00
C LEU A 70 -4.77 9.35 8.32
N SER A 71 -4.96 9.01 7.04
CA SER A 71 -4.08 8.10 6.29
C SER A 71 -3.00 8.80 5.47
N ALA A 72 -2.88 10.12 5.54
CA ALA A 72 -1.94 10.88 4.70
C ALA A 72 -0.57 11.02 5.37
N SER A 73 0.52 10.71 4.65
CA SER A 73 1.89 10.98 5.14
C SER A 73 2.18 12.48 5.28
N THR A 74 1.50 13.28 4.46
CA THR A 74 1.46 14.74 4.52
C THR A 74 0.01 15.19 4.42
N PRO A 75 -0.42 16.26 5.12
CA PRO A 75 -1.80 16.73 5.03
C PRO A 75 -2.24 16.97 3.59
N HIS A 76 -3.41 16.43 3.22
CA HIS A 76 -4.04 16.69 1.93
C HIS A 76 -4.57 18.14 1.83
N ASP A 77 -4.74 18.63 0.61
CA ASP A 77 -5.42 19.91 0.35
C ASP A 77 -6.85 19.87 0.96
N PRO A 78 -7.25 20.87 1.76
CA PRO A 78 -8.62 20.98 2.27
C PRO A 78 -9.72 20.91 1.18
N GLN A 79 -9.45 21.39 -0.03
CA GLN A 79 -10.40 21.30 -1.15
C GLN A 79 -10.56 19.85 -1.63
N LEU A 80 -9.47 19.09 -1.72
CA LEU A 80 -9.51 17.66 -2.02
C LEU A 80 -10.30 16.92 -0.95
N LEU A 81 -10.03 17.19 0.34
CA LEU A 81 -10.77 16.56 1.43
C LEU A 81 -12.27 16.87 1.38
N LYS A 82 -12.64 18.12 1.06
CA LYS A 82 -14.06 18.49 0.88
C LYS A 82 -14.69 17.76 -0.32
N ALA A 83 -13.95 17.63 -1.43
CA ALA A 83 -14.42 16.90 -2.61
C ALA A 83 -14.64 15.41 -2.28
N ILE A 84 -13.69 14.79 -1.56
CA ILE A 84 -13.85 13.42 -1.03
C ILE A 84 -15.05 13.38 -0.09
N GLY A 85 -15.24 14.34 0.81
CA GLY A 85 -16.40 14.39 1.71
C GLY A 85 -17.76 14.51 1.01
N SER A 86 -17.79 14.94 -0.25
CA SER A 86 -19.02 15.00 -1.06
C SER A 86 -19.02 14.03 -2.25
N HIS A 87 -18.16 13.00 -2.25
CA HIS A 87 -18.15 11.96 -3.29
C HIS A 87 -19.50 11.25 -3.37
N THR A 88 -19.82 10.69 -4.53
CA THR A 88 -21.05 9.92 -4.74
C THR A 88 -20.82 8.42 -4.64
N TYR A 89 -19.69 7.94 -5.17
CA TYR A 89 -19.29 6.55 -5.15
C TYR A 89 -17.80 6.39 -4.82
N ALA A 90 -17.45 5.26 -4.23
CA ALA A 90 -16.07 4.82 -4.04
C ALA A 90 -15.86 3.51 -4.78
N LEU A 91 -14.80 3.46 -5.59
CA LEU A 91 -14.37 2.24 -6.26
C LEU A 91 -13.34 1.53 -5.37
N TYR A 92 -13.51 0.23 -5.16
CA TYR A 92 -12.52 -0.62 -4.51
C TYR A 92 -11.90 -1.55 -5.54
N LEU A 93 -10.71 -1.19 -6.02
CA LEU A 93 -9.92 -2.02 -6.91
C LEU A 93 -9.18 -3.07 -6.09
N ILE A 94 -9.44 -4.33 -6.37
CA ILE A 94 -8.90 -5.49 -5.64
C ILE A 94 -8.12 -6.36 -6.63
N GLY A 95 -6.88 -6.69 -6.27
CA GLY A 95 -6.01 -7.52 -7.10
C GLY A 95 -4.86 -8.11 -6.33
N ALA A 96 -4.05 -8.90 -7.04
CA ALA A 96 -2.88 -9.55 -6.44
C ALA A 96 -1.88 -8.52 -5.88
N GLY A 97 -1.32 -8.85 -4.73
CA GLY A 97 -0.14 -8.22 -4.14
C GLY A 97 1.01 -9.21 -4.05
N GLY A 98 1.90 -9.01 -3.08
CA GLY A 98 2.97 -9.97 -2.79
C GLY A 98 4.16 -9.92 -3.76
N SER A 99 4.19 -8.97 -4.69
CA SER A 99 5.31 -8.77 -5.60
C SER A 99 5.36 -7.34 -6.14
N LEU A 100 6.55 -6.92 -6.57
CA LEU A 100 6.75 -5.60 -7.20
C LEU A 100 5.94 -5.46 -8.50
N ASP A 101 5.85 -6.52 -9.31
CA ASP A 101 5.11 -6.50 -10.57
C ASP A 101 3.61 -6.37 -10.34
N ALA A 102 3.06 -7.10 -9.37
CA ALA A 102 1.65 -7.01 -9.01
C ALA A 102 1.31 -5.61 -8.46
N ALA A 103 2.16 -5.06 -7.59
CA ALA A 103 2.01 -3.69 -7.09
C ALA A 103 2.10 -2.65 -8.22
N GLN A 104 3.00 -2.84 -9.18
CA GLN A 104 3.12 -1.95 -10.33
C GLN A 104 1.87 -2.00 -11.24
N ASN A 105 1.27 -3.19 -11.41
CA ASN A 105 0.02 -3.34 -12.17
C ASN A 105 -1.16 -2.63 -11.49
N MET A 106 -1.29 -2.81 -10.17
CA MET A 106 -2.31 -2.13 -9.36
C MET A 106 -2.15 -0.61 -9.44
N MET A 107 -0.92 -0.11 -9.36
CA MET A 107 -0.62 1.31 -9.53
C MET A 107 -1.04 1.85 -10.89
N SER A 108 -0.66 1.17 -11.98
CA SER A 108 -1.01 1.60 -13.34
C SER A 108 -2.51 1.60 -13.57
N THR A 109 -3.22 0.61 -13.04
CA THR A 109 -4.68 0.52 -13.16
C THR A 109 -5.37 1.63 -12.37
N ALA A 110 -4.90 1.94 -11.17
CA ALA A 110 -5.43 3.07 -10.41
C ALA A 110 -5.25 4.41 -11.13
N ILE A 111 -4.18 4.62 -11.90
CA ILE A 111 -4.00 5.84 -12.72
C ILE A 111 -5.16 6.03 -13.70
N GLU A 112 -5.54 4.97 -14.41
CA GLU A 112 -6.65 5.04 -15.38
C GLU A 112 -8.00 5.24 -14.69
N LEU A 113 -8.19 4.71 -13.49
CA LEU A 113 -9.38 4.99 -12.68
C LEU A 113 -9.42 6.45 -12.18
N LEU A 114 -8.26 7.04 -11.87
CA LEU A 114 -8.15 8.47 -11.58
C LEU A 114 -8.49 9.31 -12.82
N ASP A 115 -8.02 8.92 -14.00
CA ASP A 115 -8.35 9.59 -15.25
C ASP A 115 -9.85 9.46 -15.59
N ALA A 116 -10.47 8.33 -15.21
CA ALA A 116 -11.92 8.09 -15.28
C ALA A 116 -12.76 8.85 -14.24
N GLY A 117 -12.17 9.76 -13.45
CA GLY A 117 -12.90 10.63 -12.51
C GLY A 117 -12.64 10.35 -11.03
N GLY A 118 -11.69 9.46 -10.71
CA GLY A 118 -11.22 9.27 -9.34
C GLY A 118 -10.46 10.49 -8.80
N LEU A 119 -10.70 10.81 -7.52
CA LEU A 119 -10.16 12.01 -6.86
C LEU A 119 -8.81 11.77 -6.18
N ALA A 120 -8.61 10.57 -5.64
CA ALA A 120 -7.48 10.21 -4.79
C ALA A 120 -7.40 8.68 -4.66
N VAL A 121 -6.31 8.18 -4.08
CA VAL A 121 -6.13 6.75 -3.81
C VAL A 121 -5.91 6.54 -2.33
N LYS A 122 -6.67 5.62 -1.73
CA LYS A 122 -6.41 5.07 -0.40
C LYS A 122 -5.98 3.62 -0.54
N VAL A 123 -4.81 3.29 -0.03
CA VAL A 123 -4.29 1.92 0.03
C VAL A 123 -4.84 1.28 1.30
N GLU A 124 -5.91 0.51 1.17
CA GLU A 124 -6.59 -0.10 2.32
C GLU A 124 -5.72 -1.18 2.97
N SER A 125 -4.88 -1.87 2.19
CA SER A 125 -3.91 -2.86 2.68
C SER A 125 -2.66 -2.28 3.36
N SER A 126 -2.60 -0.96 3.57
CA SER A 126 -1.54 -0.35 4.41
C SER A 126 -2.01 0.83 5.25
N GLY A 127 -3.24 1.30 5.06
CA GLY A 127 -3.77 2.47 5.74
C GLY A 127 -3.14 3.79 5.26
N LEU A 128 -2.56 3.82 4.06
CA LEU A 128 -1.95 5.00 3.45
C LEU A 128 -2.91 5.65 2.43
N SER A 129 -2.76 6.95 2.17
CA SER A 129 -3.51 7.64 1.11
C SER A 129 -2.68 8.70 0.39
N HIS A 130 -2.99 8.89 -0.88
CA HIS A 130 -2.31 9.80 -1.81
C HIS A 130 -3.34 10.63 -2.57
N SER A 131 -3.02 11.91 -2.84
CA SER A 131 -3.77 12.67 -3.85
C SER A 131 -3.56 12.05 -5.23
N ALA A 132 -4.44 12.36 -6.18
CA ALA A 132 -4.27 11.92 -7.56
C ALA A 132 -2.96 12.46 -8.18
N GLU A 133 -2.53 13.70 -7.85
CA GLU A 133 -1.24 14.20 -8.34
C GLU A 133 -0.07 13.41 -7.74
N ARG A 134 -0.11 13.12 -6.43
CA ARG A 134 0.97 12.37 -5.78
C ARG A 134 1.10 10.96 -6.32
N TRP A 135 -0.03 10.28 -6.53
CA TRP A 135 -0.03 8.94 -7.11
C TRP A 135 0.56 8.93 -8.52
N ARG A 136 0.22 9.91 -9.37
CA ARG A 136 0.81 10.08 -10.71
C ARG A 136 2.32 10.35 -10.65
N GLU A 137 2.76 11.24 -9.77
CA GLU A 137 4.20 11.53 -9.58
C GLU A 137 4.98 10.26 -9.20
N LEU A 138 4.43 9.44 -8.30
CA LEU A 138 5.04 8.17 -7.90
C LEU A 138 5.09 7.18 -9.07
N ALA A 139 3.99 7.06 -9.83
CA ALA A 139 3.94 6.21 -11.02
C ALA A 139 4.95 6.65 -12.10
N GLU A 140 5.14 7.95 -12.31
CA GLU A 140 6.10 8.52 -13.26
C GLU A 140 7.56 8.30 -12.84
N ARG A 141 7.87 8.38 -11.54
CA ARG A 141 9.22 8.12 -11.01
C ARG A 141 9.68 6.69 -11.28
N ARG A 142 8.74 5.74 -11.31
CA ARG A 142 8.96 4.29 -11.52
C ARG A 142 9.89 3.65 -10.50
N GLY A 143 9.87 2.31 -10.48
CA GLY A 143 10.83 1.50 -9.74
C GLY A 143 10.52 1.32 -8.26
N VAL A 144 11.39 0.55 -7.60
CA VAL A 144 11.16 0.00 -6.25
C VAL A 144 10.88 1.06 -5.20
N LEU A 145 11.60 2.19 -5.24
CA LEU A 145 11.43 3.25 -4.23
C LEU A 145 10.07 3.96 -4.35
N ALA A 146 9.56 4.12 -5.58
CA ALA A 146 8.24 4.68 -5.79
C ALA A 146 7.14 3.73 -5.29
N LEU A 147 7.29 2.42 -5.53
CA LEU A 147 6.37 1.41 -5.01
C LEU A 147 6.41 1.34 -3.47
N LEU A 148 7.59 1.38 -2.87
CA LEU A 148 7.76 1.46 -1.41
C LEU A 148 6.98 2.66 -0.83
N GLU A 149 7.17 3.83 -1.42
CA GLU A 149 6.50 5.06 -0.98
C GLU A 149 4.98 5.06 -1.24
N SER A 150 4.53 4.31 -2.25
CA SER A 150 3.11 4.23 -2.61
C SER A 150 2.33 3.29 -1.71
N TYR A 151 2.95 2.20 -1.27
CA TYR A 151 2.25 1.09 -0.61
C TYR A 151 2.58 0.93 0.88
N VAL A 152 3.65 1.55 1.38
CA VAL A 152 4.16 1.28 2.73
C VAL A 152 4.17 2.55 3.57
N THR A 153 3.60 2.47 4.76
CA THR A 153 3.59 3.56 5.74
C THR A 153 4.44 3.20 6.97
N LEU A 154 4.96 4.23 7.65
CA LEU A 154 5.59 4.09 8.96
C LEU A 154 4.59 4.46 10.04
N VAL A 155 4.33 3.54 10.95
CA VAL A 155 3.39 3.70 12.05
C VAL A 155 4.15 3.79 13.37
N ARG A 156 3.67 4.65 14.25
CA ARG A 156 4.12 4.74 15.64
C ARG A 156 3.01 4.23 16.56
N SER A 157 3.33 3.25 17.39
CA SER A 157 2.55 2.89 18.58
C SER A 157 3.26 3.33 19.86
N GLU A 158 2.67 3.04 21.02
CA GLU A 158 3.30 3.29 22.31
C GLU A 158 4.58 2.46 22.51
N GLU A 159 4.60 1.23 21.99
CA GLU A 159 5.66 0.25 22.25
C GLU A 159 6.72 0.18 21.14
N GLN A 160 6.39 0.55 19.90
CA GLN A 160 7.26 0.37 18.74
C GLN A 160 6.98 1.33 17.59
N PHE A 161 7.97 1.49 16.72
CA PHE A 161 7.78 2.00 15.37
C PHE A 161 7.81 0.82 14.41
N TYR A 162 6.96 0.83 13.40
CA TYR A 162 6.88 -0.28 12.46
C TYR A 162 6.44 0.15 11.07
N THR A 163 6.75 -0.67 10.06
CA THR A 163 6.19 -0.51 8.72
C THR A 163 4.87 -1.25 8.63
N CYS A 164 3.95 -0.75 7.82
CA CYS A 164 2.74 -1.46 7.43
C CYS A 164 2.59 -1.39 5.91
N GLY A 165 2.35 -2.54 5.28
CA GLY A 165 2.14 -2.65 3.83
C GLY A 165 3.28 -3.29 3.05
N MET A 166 4.36 -3.75 3.70
CA MET A 166 5.47 -4.40 3.00
C MET A 166 5.05 -5.70 2.29
N HIS A 167 3.98 -6.36 2.76
CA HIS A 167 3.40 -7.52 2.09
C HIS A 167 2.87 -7.20 0.69
N ASN A 168 2.39 -5.97 0.44
CA ASN A 168 1.99 -5.54 -0.91
C ASN A 168 3.13 -5.73 -1.92
N LEU A 169 4.39 -5.66 -1.45
CA LEU A 169 5.61 -5.78 -2.24
C LEU A 169 6.32 -7.14 -2.09
N GLY A 170 5.75 -8.06 -1.31
CA GLY A 170 6.25 -9.43 -1.17
C GLY A 170 7.25 -9.67 -0.04
N VAL A 171 7.34 -8.77 0.94
CA VAL A 171 8.32 -8.90 2.04
C VAL A 171 7.71 -8.64 3.42
N ARG A 172 8.46 -9.04 4.45
CA ARG A 172 8.13 -8.82 5.87
C ARG A 172 8.01 -7.35 6.21
N ASP A 173 7.07 -7.03 7.08
CA ASP A 173 7.06 -5.73 7.76
C ASP A 173 8.18 -5.67 8.80
N LEU A 174 8.55 -4.46 9.19
CA LEU A 174 9.68 -4.19 10.04
C LEU A 174 9.20 -3.55 11.34
N ALA A 175 9.79 -3.92 12.46
CA ALA A 175 9.48 -3.29 13.74
C ALA A 175 10.76 -2.97 14.52
N ILE A 176 10.75 -1.86 15.24
CA ILE A 176 11.85 -1.42 16.09
C ILE A 176 11.29 -0.86 17.41
N PRO A 177 11.95 -1.09 18.56
CA PRO A 177 11.44 -0.64 19.86
C PRO A 177 11.17 0.88 19.94
N GLY A 178 10.09 1.25 20.63
CA GLY A 178 9.59 2.63 20.72
C GLY A 178 10.42 3.57 21.58
N HIS A 179 11.44 3.06 22.29
CA HIS A 179 12.36 3.88 23.10
C HIS A 179 13.41 4.62 22.25
N LEU A 180 13.55 4.29 20.97
CA LEU A 180 14.41 5.04 20.04
C LEU A 180 13.75 6.35 19.62
N SER A 181 14.57 7.32 19.16
CA SER A 181 14.02 8.55 18.60
C SER A 181 13.27 8.27 17.29
N PRO A 182 12.22 9.05 16.95
CA PRO A 182 11.50 8.89 15.68
C PRO A 182 12.41 8.97 14.45
N GLU A 183 13.43 9.83 14.48
CA GLU A 183 14.42 9.96 13.40
C GLU A 183 15.27 8.70 13.25
N GLN A 184 15.78 8.15 14.34
CA GLN A 184 16.55 6.91 14.32
C GLN A 184 15.71 5.73 13.82
N ALA A 185 14.47 5.63 14.29
CA ALA A 185 13.54 4.61 13.84
C ALA A 185 13.24 4.73 12.34
N ALA A 186 12.96 5.95 11.85
CA ALA A 186 12.70 6.19 10.43
C ALA A 186 13.91 5.80 9.56
N ILE A 187 15.12 6.20 9.92
CA ILE A 187 16.35 5.86 9.18
C ILE A 187 16.54 4.34 9.14
N ALA A 188 16.38 3.65 10.27
CA ALA A 188 16.54 2.21 10.35
C ALA A 188 15.51 1.45 9.50
N LEU A 189 14.21 1.77 9.69
CA LEU A 189 13.12 1.11 9.00
C LEU A 189 13.13 1.38 7.49
N GLN A 190 13.35 2.64 7.08
CA GLN A 190 13.44 2.98 5.65
C GLN A 190 14.67 2.35 5.01
N GLY A 191 15.84 2.47 5.64
CA GLY A 191 17.08 1.88 5.12
C GLY A 191 16.97 0.38 4.95
N PHE A 192 16.37 -0.32 5.92
CA PHE A 192 16.19 -1.77 5.81
C PHE A 192 15.12 -2.16 4.79
N SER A 193 14.02 -1.40 4.69
CA SER A 193 12.99 -1.61 3.65
C SER A 193 13.60 -1.53 2.25
N GLN A 194 14.43 -0.51 2.01
CA GLN A 194 15.14 -0.35 0.74
C GLN A 194 16.12 -1.49 0.50
N TYR A 195 16.88 -1.90 1.51
CA TYR A 195 17.81 -3.03 1.39
C TYR A 195 17.09 -4.34 1.01
N LEU A 196 15.96 -4.66 1.67
CA LEU A 196 15.18 -5.84 1.35
C LEU A 196 14.72 -5.85 -0.10
N LEU A 197 14.14 -4.75 -0.57
CA LEU A 197 13.53 -4.70 -1.91
C LEU A 197 14.55 -4.50 -3.04
N LEU A 198 15.65 -3.79 -2.80
CA LEU A 198 16.66 -3.52 -3.83
C LEU A 198 17.69 -4.64 -3.95
N GLN A 199 18.03 -5.32 -2.85
CA GLN A 199 19.09 -6.34 -2.83
C GLN A 199 18.55 -7.77 -2.74
N ASN A 200 17.27 -7.95 -2.38
CA ASN A 200 16.65 -9.26 -2.16
C ASN A 200 17.58 -10.24 -1.39
N PRO A 201 18.04 -9.84 -0.19
CA PRO A 201 19.06 -10.58 0.54
C PRO A 201 18.51 -11.91 1.08
N SER A 202 19.36 -12.92 1.16
CA SER A 202 19.07 -14.13 1.95
C SER A 202 19.42 -13.86 3.41
N LEU A 203 18.40 -13.66 4.25
CA LEU A 203 18.55 -13.34 5.67
C LEU A 203 18.06 -14.48 6.57
N SER A 204 18.73 -14.65 7.70
CA SER A 204 18.40 -15.60 8.76
C SER A 204 18.15 -14.89 10.08
N ASP A 205 17.45 -15.57 11.00
CA ASP A 205 17.34 -15.11 12.38
C ASP A 205 18.73 -14.94 13.01
N GLY A 206 18.95 -13.82 13.70
CA GLY A 206 20.21 -13.48 14.33
C GLY A 206 21.21 -12.74 13.45
N ASP A 207 20.95 -12.60 12.14
CA ASP A 207 21.71 -11.72 11.25
C ASP A 207 21.66 -10.27 11.71
N THR A 208 22.54 -9.43 11.16
CA THR A 208 22.62 -8.02 11.52
C THR A 208 22.41 -7.08 10.35
N PHE A 209 21.88 -5.90 10.66
CA PHE A 209 21.70 -4.80 9.73
C PHE A 209 22.17 -3.50 10.35
N SER A 210 22.78 -2.63 9.55
CA SER A 210 23.05 -1.24 9.92
C SER A 210 22.77 -0.34 8.72
N PRO A 211 22.06 0.80 8.90
CA PRO A 211 21.83 1.76 7.82
C PRO A 211 23.12 2.40 7.27
N GLY A 212 24.22 2.34 8.03
CA GLY A 212 25.52 2.88 7.64
C GLY A 212 26.49 2.93 8.81
N PRO A 213 27.79 3.19 8.57
CA PRO A 213 28.85 3.07 9.57
C PRO A 213 28.66 3.91 10.85
N GLN A 214 27.92 5.01 10.77
CA GLN A 214 27.62 5.92 11.86
C GLN A 214 26.35 5.56 12.66
N PHE A 215 25.60 4.55 12.21
CA PHE A 215 24.34 4.15 12.79
C PHE A 215 24.49 2.88 13.63
N PRO A 216 23.60 2.66 14.62
CA PRO A 216 23.59 1.41 15.38
C PRO A 216 23.50 0.18 14.47
N THR A 217 24.04 -0.92 14.97
CA THR A 217 23.80 -2.25 14.38
C THR A 217 22.61 -2.88 15.10
N TYR A 218 21.73 -3.49 14.33
CA TYR A 218 20.54 -4.18 14.81
C TYR A 218 20.68 -5.67 14.54
N ARG A 219 20.33 -6.49 15.52
CA ARG A 219 20.09 -7.91 15.34
C ARG A 219 18.66 -8.11 14.82
N LEU A 220 18.53 -8.95 13.80
CA LEU A 220 17.25 -9.30 13.19
C LEU A 220 16.63 -10.50 13.92
N VAL A 221 15.35 -10.37 14.27
CA VAL A 221 14.55 -11.48 14.80
C VAL A 221 13.32 -11.67 13.91
N ALA A 222 13.14 -12.89 13.38
CA ALA A 222 12.00 -13.24 12.54
C ALA A 222 10.81 -13.65 13.41
N GLU A 223 9.66 -13.01 13.21
CA GLU A 223 8.42 -13.35 13.93
C GLU A 223 7.23 -13.46 12.97
N PRO A 224 6.19 -14.26 13.28
CA PRO A 224 4.93 -14.23 12.54
C PRO A 224 4.17 -12.92 12.77
N CYS A 225 3.24 -12.56 11.88
CA CYS A 225 2.38 -11.40 12.12
C CYS A 225 1.41 -11.63 13.27
N THR A 226 1.52 -10.83 14.33
CA THR A 226 0.68 -10.92 15.53
C THR A 226 -0.20 -9.69 15.77
N LEU A 227 0.05 -8.59 15.05
CA LEU A 227 -0.68 -7.33 15.23
C LEU A 227 -2.04 -7.34 14.55
N TYR A 228 -2.13 -8.01 13.41
CA TYR A 228 -3.35 -8.15 12.62
C TYR A 228 -3.70 -9.65 12.51
N PRO A 229 -4.98 -10.03 12.58
CA PRO A 229 -5.40 -11.42 12.36
C PRO A 229 -5.36 -11.78 10.86
N GLU A 230 -5.24 -13.08 10.54
CA GLU A 230 -5.43 -13.56 9.17
C GLU A 230 -6.80 -13.13 8.61
N GLY A 231 -6.82 -12.68 7.36
CA GLY A 231 -8.00 -12.12 6.69
C GLY A 231 -8.17 -10.61 6.86
N ASP A 232 -7.40 -9.95 7.73
CA ASP A 232 -7.29 -8.49 7.75
C ASP A 232 -6.42 -8.00 6.58
N LEU A 233 -6.80 -6.91 5.91
CA LEU A 233 -6.04 -6.35 4.78
C LEU A 233 -4.63 -5.87 5.19
N LEU A 234 -4.41 -5.60 6.48
CA LEU A 234 -3.11 -5.20 7.02
C LEU A 234 -2.25 -6.39 7.45
N TYR A 235 -2.79 -7.61 7.38
CA TYR A 235 -2.06 -8.83 7.73
C TYR A 235 -0.92 -9.09 6.76
N ASN A 236 0.31 -9.16 7.29
CA ASN A 236 1.48 -9.56 6.53
C ASN A 236 1.74 -11.08 6.69
N PRO A 237 1.47 -11.93 5.68
CA PRO A 237 1.72 -13.37 5.79
C PRO A 237 3.21 -13.72 5.89
N PHE A 238 4.09 -12.84 5.43
CA PHE A 238 5.54 -13.04 5.56
C PHE A 238 6.03 -12.81 7.01
N GLY A 239 5.24 -12.13 7.83
CA GLY A 239 5.56 -11.79 9.22
C GLY A 239 6.39 -10.52 9.39
N TRP A 240 7.18 -10.48 10.46
CA TRP A 240 8.01 -9.34 10.84
C TRP A 240 9.50 -9.66 10.78
N TRP A 241 10.30 -8.63 10.57
CA TRP A 241 11.64 -8.51 11.11
C TRP A 241 11.63 -7.51 12.27
N ARG A 242 11.91 -7.99 13.48
CA ARG A 242 12.22 -7.11 14.61
C ARG A 242 13.69 -6.73 14.60
N LEU A 243 13.97 -5.44 14.60
CA LEU A 243 15.30 -4.86 14.68
C LEU A 243 15.60 -4.55 16.14
N LEU A 244 16.38 -5.40 16.80
CA LEU A 244 16.78 -5.20 18.19
C LEU A 244 18.18 -4.58 18.23
N PRO A 245 18.43 -3.52 19.02
CA PRO A 245 19.79 -3.02 19.24
C PRO A 245 20.73 -4.17 19.63
N ALA A 246 21.83 -4.33 18.90
CA ALA A 246 22.82 -5.39 19.11
C ALA A 246 23.75 -5.15 20.29
#